data_AF-A0A2N9L4R6-F1
#
_entry.id   AF-A0A2N9L4R6-F1
#
_cell.length_a   1.000
_cell.length_b   1.000
_cell.length_c   1.000
_cell.angle_alpha   90.00
_cell.angle_beta   90.00
_cell.angle_gamma   90.00
#
_symmetry.space_group_name_H-M   'P 1'
#
loop_
_entity.id
_entity.type
_entity.pdbx_description
1 polymer ?
#
loop_
_entity_poly.entity_id
_entity_poly.type
_entity_poly.pdbx_seq_one_letter_code
_entity_poly.pdbx_strand_id
1 'polypeptide(L)'
;MTEERDTRLRVYMNIQALDSMPQKPAGGLQALRDAGYEGVQFIQPIDHARKNQAQAMGLGVCGSGRVNTPAEAAPLAKEAREEGLECLTLHVGWGAESDEEAGKLIGAVLDAAAKYSIPLYPETHRATIFQDPWRTVQFLTRFPELEFNGDFSHWYTGTEMVYGGFENKLEFIRPVLGRIGFLHGRIGNPGCMQVDVGDGGAEGRPYVDHFRALWTESFLGFLRRRPLLDRFCFAPELLGPEYYYARVFEGREESDRWQQSLVLARIARECFAEARRRWTCEA
;
A
#
# COMPACT_ATOMS: atom_id res chain seq x y z
N MET A 1 13.85 27.30 -11.31
CA MET A 1 14.83 26.36 -10.71
C MET A 1 14.13 25.02 -10.68
N THR A 2 14.64 24.08 -11.47
CA THR A 2 14.02 22.81 -11.82
C THR A 2 13.74 21.95 -10.59
N GLU A 3 12.48 21.53 -10.44
CA GLU A 3 12.08 20.46 -9.53
C GLU A 3 12.95 19.23 -9.80
N GLU A 4 13.93 18.99 -8.95
CA GLU A 4 14.57 17.70 -8.88
C GLU A 4 13.49 16.71 -8.42
N ARG A 5 12.91 15.97 -9.37
CA ARG A 5 12.06 14.81 -9.07
C ARG A 5 12.92 13.85 -8.27
N ASP A 6 12.79 13.93 -6.95
CA ASP A 6 13.37 12.96 -6.05
C ASP A 6 12.73 11.60 -6.38
N THR A 7 13.53 10.72 -6.99
CA THR A 7 13.13 9.42 -7.53
C THR A 7 12.75 8.39 -6.47
N ARG A 8 12.65 8.82 -5.20
CA ARG A 8 12.39 7.98 -4.05
C ARG A 8 10.91 7.69 -3.82
N LEU A 9 9.95 8.37 -4.47
CA LEU A 9 8.57 7.88 -4.57
C LEU A 9 8.36 7.29 -5.97
N ARG A 10 7.84 6.07 -6.04
CA ARG A 10 7.42 5.45 -7.30
C ARG A 10 5.97 5.03 -7.26
N VAL A 11 5.22 5.43 -8.29
CA VAL A 11 3.79 5.08 -8.41
C VAL A 11 3.63 3.81 -9.25
N TYR A 12 3.01 2.79 -8.67
CA TYR A 12 2.75 1.48 -9.27
C TYR A 12 1.27 1.35 -9.63
N MET A 13 0.98 0.55 -10.66
CA MET A 13 -0.38 0.06 -10.93
C MET A 13 -0.50 -1.37 -10.45
N ASN A 14 -1.54 -1.67 -9.67
CA ASN A 14 -1.87 -3.04 -9.31
C ASN A 14 -2.51 -3.74 -10.51
N ILE A 15 -1.98 -4.92 -10.88
CA ILE A 15 -2.38 -5.60 -12.11
C ILE A 15 -3.82 -6.12 -12.07
N GLN A 16 -4.28 -6.55 -10.89
CA GLN A 16 -5.66 -7.01 -10.68
C GLN A 16 -6.65 -5.86 -10.76
N ALA A 17 -6.29 -4.69 -10.20
CA ALA A 17 -7.07 -3.47 -10.36
C ALA A 17 -7.21 -3.11 -11.84
N LEU A 18 -6.09 -3.08 -12.60
CA LEU A 18 -6.09 -2.77 -14.03
C LEU A 18 -6.91 -3.77 -14.86
N ASP A 19 -6.72 -5.07 -14.60
CA ASP A 19 -7.34 -6.13 -15.40
C ASP A 19 -8.84 -6.28 -15.15
N SER A 20 -9.33 -5.81 -14.01
CA SER A 20 -10.76 -5.79 -13.71
C SER A 20 -11.48 -4.52 -14.19
N MET A 21 -10.78 -3.48 -14.69
CA MET A 21 -11.43 -2.23 -15.13
C MET A 21 -12.38 -2.47 -16.31
N PRO A 22 -13.62 -1.91 -16.28
CA PRO A 22 -14.53 -1.95 -17.41
C PRO A 22 -13.96 -1.22 -18.64
N GLN A 23 -13.26 -0.10 -18.41
CA GLN A 23 -12.59 0.69 -19.42
C GLN A 23 -11.09 0.74 -19.12
N LYS A 24 -10.33 -0.10 -19.80
CA LYS A 24 -8.87 -0.16 -19.66
C LYS A 24 -8.22 0.87 -20.57
N PRO A 25 -7.09 1.47 -20.16
CA PRO A 25 -6.31 2.30 -21.06
C PRO A 25 -5.80 1.45 -22.25
N ALA A 26 -5.96 1.97 -23.46
CA ALA A 26 -5.48 1.32 -24.67
C ALA A 26 -3.94 1.30 -24.69
N GLY A 27 -3.33 0.14 -24.98
CA GLY A 27 -1.85 0.00 -25.01
C GLY A 27 -1.24 -0.67 -23.78
N GLY A 28 -2.05 -1.11 -22.81
CA GLY A 28 -1.58 -1.95 -21.70
C GLY A 28 -0.47 -1.30 -20.88
N LEU A 29 0.68 -1.98 -20.77
CA LEU A 29 1.84 -1.47 -20.01
C LEU A 29 2.40 -0.16 -20.58
N GLN A 30 2.27 0.10 -21.88
CA GLN A 30 2.73 1.36 -22.47
C GLN A 30 1.89 2.53 -21.96
N ALA A 31 0.58 2.35 -21.88
CA ALA A 31 -0.31 3.39 -21.37
C ALA A 31 -0.06 3.70 -19.89
N LEU A 32 0.37 2.71 -19.10
CA LEU A 32 0.81 2.95 -17.72
C LEU A 32 2.01 3.91 -17.68
N ARG A 33 3.04 3.65 -18.51
CA ARG A 33 4.22 4.51 -18.59
C ARG A 33 3.86 5.92 -19.05
N ASP A 34 3.03 6.03 -20.09
CA ASP A 34 2.62 7.32 -20.64
C ASP A 34 1.82 8.14 -19.62
N ALA A 35 1.06 7.47 -18.75
CA ALA A 35 0.35 8.09 -17.62
C ALA A 35 1.24 8.38 -16.40
N GLY A 36 2.53 8.07 -16.46
CA GLY A 36 3.50 8.34 -15.41
C GLY A 36 3.53 7.31 -14.28
N TYR A 37 3.04 6.09 -14.51
CA TYR A 37 3.34 4.96 -13.63
C TYR A 37 4.78 4.49 -13.85
N GLU A 38 5.44 4.13 -12.76
CA GLU A 38 6.84 3.74 -12.71
C GLU A 38 7.03 2.27 -12.35
N GLY A 39 5.93 1.56 -12.07
CA GLY A 39 5.97 0.13 -11.81
C GLY A 39 4.62 -0.56 -11.89
N VAL A 40 4.66 -1.88 -11.74
CA VAL A 40 3.50 -2.76 -11.72
C VAL A 40 3.60 -3.71 -10.53
N GLN A 41 2.51 -3.81 -9.77
CA GLN A 41 2.37 -4.81 -8.72
C GLN A 41 1.60 -6.01 -9.27
N PHE A 42 2.26 -7.17 -9.27
CA PHE A 42 1.69 -8.44 -9.71
C PHE A 42 1.06 -9.18 -8.53
N ILE A 43 0.12 -10.07 -8.85
CA ILE A 43 -0.48 -11.00 -7.88
C ILE A 43 -0.05 -12.43 -8.22
N GLN A 44 -0.09 -13.34 -7.25
CA GLN A 44 0.21 -14.75 -7.46
C GLN A 44 -1.01 -15.50 -8.08
N PRO A 45 -0.81 -16.41 -9.06
CA PRO A 45 0.45 -16.71 -9.75
C PRO A 45 0.88 -15.59 -10.71
N ILE A 46 2.18 -15.32 -10.77
CA ILE A 46 2.73 -14.23 -11.58
C ILE A 46 2.69 -14.57 -13.07
N ASP A 47 2.12 -13.67 -13.88
CA ASP A 47 2.29 -13.68 -15.33
C ASP A 47 3.72 -13.27 -15.69
N HIS A 48 4.62 -14.26 -15.83
CA HIS A 48 6.03 -14.01 -16.12
C HIS A 48 6.26 -13.28 -17.44
N ALA A 49 5.42 -13.50 -18.46
CA ALA A 49 5.57 -12.83 -19.75
C ALA A 49 5.32 -11.32 -19.59
N ARG A 50 4.24 -10.94 -18.91
CA ARG A 50 3.89 -9.54 -18.64
C ARG A 50 4.86 -8.88 -17.65
N LYS A 51 5.33 -9.61 -16.64
CA LYS A 51 6.38 -9.14 -15.72
C LYS A 51 7.69 -8.84 -16.46
N ASN A 52 8.16 -9.76 -17.30
CA ASN A 52 9.37 -9.58 -18.08
C ASN A 52 9.22 -8.41 -19.08
N GLN A 53 8.04 -8.24 -19.68
CA GLN A 53 7.75 -7.08 -20.52
C GLN A 53 7.83 -5.77 -19.73
N ALA A 54 7.24 -5.71 -18.53
CA ALA A 54 7.31 -4.53 -17.67
C ALA A 54 8.77 -4.17 -17.33
N GLN A 55 9.57 -5.17 -16.93
CA GLN A 55 11.00 -4.98 -16.67
C GLN A 55 11.77 -4.50 -17.91
N ALA A 56 11.52 -5.09 -19.09
CA ALA A 56 12.16 -4.65 -20.34
C ALA A 56 11.79 -3.21 -20.73
N MET A 57 10.63 -2.72 -20.28
CA MET A 57 10.20 -1.34 -20.44
C MET A 57 10.76 -0.40 -19.35
N GLY A 58 11.55 -0.89 -18.40
CA GLY A 58 12.11 -0.12 -17.30
C GLY A 58 11.11 0.20 -16.18
N LEU A 59 9.95 -0.47 -16.16
CA LEU A 59 9.02 -0.40 -15.03
C LEU A 59 9.55 -1.25 -13.87
N GLY A 60 9.40 -0.74 -12.65
CA GLY A 60 9.61 -1.55 -11.46
C GLY A 60 8.57 -2.65 -11.34
N VAL A 61 8.95 -3.76 -10.70
CA VAL A 61 8.05 -4.91 -10.52
C VAL A 61 8.05 -5.37 -9.07
N CYS A 62 6.88 -5.43 -8.46
CA CYS A 62 6.67 -5.99 -7.13
C CYS A 62 5.56 -7.05 -7.18
N GLY A 63 5.41 -7.81 -6.12
CA GLY A 63 4.37 -8.84 -6.01
C GLY A 63 3.51 -8.66 -4.77
N SER A 64 2.44 -9.45 -4.71
CA SER A 64 1.70 -9.71 -3.48
C SER A 64 1.71 -11.21 -3.17
N GLY A 65 1.55 -11.55 -1.89
CA GLY A 65 1.51 -12.93 -1.44
C GLY A 65 0.79 -13.09 -0.11
N ARG A 66 0.79 -14.33 0.39
CA ARG A 66 0.16 -14.66 1.67
C ARG A 66 1.05 -15.59 2.49
N VAL A 67 1.06 -15.36 3.80
CA VAL A 67 1.74 -16.20 4.80
C VAL A 67 0.75 -16.53 5.91
N ASN A 68 0.15 -17.72 5.85
CA ASN A 68 -0.79 -18.22 6.85
C ASN A 68 -0.13 -19.19 7.84
N THR A 69 0.99 -19.78 7.44
CA THR A 69 1.83 -20.59 8.34
C THR A 69 3.27 -20.08 8.29
N PRO A 70 4.05 -20.17 9.39
CA PRO A 70 5.44 -19.74 9.40
C PRO A 70 6.31 -20.37 8.29
N ALA A 71 6.00 -21.61 7.89
CA ALA A 71 6.75 -22.34 6.87
C ALA A 71 6.60 -21.74 5.46
N GLU A 72 5.58 -20.93 5.20
CA GLU A 72 5.31 -20.33 3.88
C GLU A 72 6.18 -19.11 3.58
N ALA A 73 6.69 -18.41 4.61
CA ALA A 73 7.41 -17.15 4.44
C ALA A 73 8.70 -17.30 3.63
N ALA A 74 9.52 -18.31 3.97
CA ALA A 74 10.82 -18.51 3.33
C ALA A 74 10.73 -18.95 1.85
N PRO A 75 9.87 -19.90 1.46
CA PRO A 75 9.64 -20.22 0.05
C PRO A 75 9.15 -19.01 -0.76
N LEU A 76 8.19 -18.25 -0.22
CA LEU A 76 7.63 -17.08 -0.90
C LEU A 76 8.68 -15.99 -1.15
N ALA A 77 9.49 -15.68 -0.13
CA ALA A 77 10.57 -14.70 -0.26
C ALA A 77 11.67 -15.15 -1.24
N LYS A 78 12.00 -16.45 -1.23
CA LYS A 78 12.94 -17.05 -2.17
C LYS A 78 12.45 -16.89 -3.62
N GLU A 79 11.21 -17.29 -3.88
CA GLU A 79 10.60 -17.21 -5.21
C GLU A 79 10.57 -15.76 -5.71
N ALA A 80 10.12 -14.82 -4.88
CA ALA A 80 10.11 -13.41 -5.26
C ALA A 80 11.50 -12.85 -5.59
N ARG A 81 12.53 -13.30 -4.87
CA ARG A 81 13.92 -12.93 -5.16
C ARG A 81 14.40 -13.55 -6.48
N GLU A 82 14.09 -14.81 -6.74
CA GLU A 82 14.42 -15.51 -7.99
C GLU A 82 13.69 -14.91 -9.20
N GLU A 83 12.46 -14.43 -9.00
CA GLU A 83 11.68 -13.71 -10.02
C GLU A 83 12.16 -12.28 -10.29
N GLY A 84 13.10 -11.78 -9.50
CA GLY A 84 13.62 -10.42 -9.62
C GLY A 84 12.62 -9.34 -9.21
N LEU A 85 11.71 -9.65 -8.28
CA LEU A 85 10.81 -8.67 -7.69
C LEU A 85 11.55 -7.75 -6.73
N GLU A 86 11.07 -6.52 -6.63
CA GLU A 86 11.65 -5.48 -5.79
C GLU A 86 11.23 -5.62 -4.32
N CYS A 87 10.01 -6.09 -4.08
CA CYS A 87 9.41 -6.32 -2.76
C CYS A 87 8.11 -7.15 -2.90
N LEU A 88 7.57 -7.60 -1.77
CA LEU A 88 6.22 -8.17 -1.67
C LEU A 88 5.35 -7.40 -0.68
N THR A 89 4.08 -7.21 -1.01
CA THR A 89 3.02 -6.93 -0.02
C THR A 89 2.41 -8.26 0.45
N LEU A 90 2.07 -8.39 1.73
CA LEU A 90 1.65 -9.67 2.30
C LEU A 90 0.36 -9.56 3.10
N HIS A 91 -0.55 -10.49 2.85
CA HIS A 91 -1.52 -10.87 3.87
C HIS A 91 -0.87 -11.89 4.83
N VAL A 92 -0.98 -11.65 6.15
CA VAL A 92 -0.35 -12.51 7.15
C VAL A 92 -1.37 -13.02 8.16
N GLY A 93 -1.51 -14.35 8.25
CA GLY A 93 -2.52 -15.01 9.07
C GLY A 93 -3.96 -14.70 8.65
N TRP A 94 -4.91 -15.07 9.50
CA TRP A 94 -6.35 -14.98 9.28
C TRP A 94 -7.06 -14.02 10.25
N GLY A 95 -6.33 -13.46 11.22
CA GLY A 95 -6.84 -12.51 12.21
C GLY A 95 -7.46 -13.15 13.45
N ALA A 96 -7.44 -14.48 13.55
CA ALA A 96 -7.94 -15.24 14.70
C ALA A 96 -6.82 -15.81 15.58
N GLU A 97 -5.56 -15.66 15.15
CA GLU A 97 -4.38 -16.11 15.87
C GLU A 97 -4.22 -15.40 17.21
N SER A 98 -3.77 -16.13 18.23
CA SER A 98 -3.26 -15.57 19.48
C SER A 98 -1.99 -14.72 19.24
N ASP A 99 -1.59 -13.91 20.22
CA ASP A 99 -0.38 -13.08 20.10
C ASP A 99 0.92 -13.90 19.99
N GLU A 100 0.92 -15.13 20.53
CA GLU A 100 2.04 -16.04 20.36
C GLU A 100 2.12 -16.56 18.91
N GLU A 101 0.99 -16.99 18.35
CA GLU A 101 0.90 -17.49 16.98
C GLU A 101 1.20 -16.38 15.96
N ALA A 102 0.62 -15.19 16.15
CA ALA A 102 0.93 -14.01 15.35
C ALA A 102 2.42 -13.65 15.45
N GLY A 103 3.02 -13.72 16.65
CA GLY A 103 4.45 -13.51 16.83
C GLY A 103 5.33 -14.50 16.05
N LYS A 104 4.92 -15.77 15.94
CA LYS A 104 5.61 -16.77 15.10
C LYS A 104 5.51 -16.45 13.62
N LEU A 105 4.36 -15.97 13.15
CA LEU A 105 4.18 -15.51 11.77
C LEU A 105 5.06 -14.29 11.47
N ILE A 106 5.07 -13.29 12.35
CA ILE A 106 5.88 -12.08 12.21
C ILE A 106 7.37 -12.44 12.16
N GLY A 107 7.84 -13.27 13.11
CA GLY A 107 9.22 -13.73 13.13
C GLY A 107 9.62 -14.42 11.83
N ALA A 108 8.77 -15.31 11.30
CA ALA A 108 9.06 -15.99 10.04
C ALA A 108 9.13 -15.04 8.83
N VAL A 109 8.27 -14.02 8.77
CA VAL A 109 8.32 -12.98 7.73
C VAL A 109 9.63 -12.20 7.83
N LEU A 110 10.03 -11.77 9.03
CA LEU A 110 11.27 -11.02 9.25
C LEU A 110 12.51 -11.85 8.91
N ASP A 111 12.57 -13.10 9.36
CA ASP A 111 13.64 -14.04 9.06
C ASP A 111 13.76 -14.27 7.54
N ALA A 112 12.63 -14.43 6.84
CA ALA A 112 12.60 -14.61 5.40
C ALA A 112 13.08 -13.34 4.66
N ALA A 113 12.62 -12.17 5.05
CA ALA A 113 13.03 -10.88 4.47
C ALA A 113 14.55 -10.69 4.59
N ALA A 114 15.11 -10.95 5.78
CA ALA A 114 16.53 -10.86 6.04
C ALA A 114 17.32 -11.90 5.24
N LYS A 115 16.91 -13.18 5.27
CA LYS A 115 17.59 -14.29 4.61
C LYS A 115 17.72 -14.11 3.10
N TYR A 116 16.66 -13.62 2.44
CA TYR A 116 16.64 -13.47 0.98
C TYR A 116 16.89 -12.03 0.52
N SER A 117 17.13 -11.10 1.45
CA SER A 117 17.41 -9.69 1.18
C SER A 117 16.36 -9.05 0.26
N ILE A 118 15.09 -9.30 0.57
CA ILE A 118 13.93 -8.75 -0.13
C ILE A 118 12.95 -8.16 0.89
N PRO A 119 12.46 -6.91 0.70
CA PRO A 119 11.45 -6.35 1.58
C PRO A 119 10.13 -7.12 1.49
N LEU A 120 9.61 -7.48 2.66
CA LEU A 120 8.30 -8.10 2.83
C LEU A 120 7.46 -7.15 3.69
N TYR A 121 6.33 -6.72 3.16
CA TYR A 121 5.49 -5.69 3.73
C TYR A 121 4.12 -6.26 4.10
N PRO A 122 3.93 -6.79 5.32
CA PRO A 122 2.60 -7.14 5.80
C PRO A 122 1.65 -5.97 5.73
N GLU A 123 0.43 -6.24 5.29
CA GLU A 123 -0.55 -5.20 5.04
C GLU A 123 -1.43 -4.94 6.27
N THR A 124 -1.75 -3.67 6.51
CA THR A 124 -2.77 -3.25 7.48
C THR A 124 -4.17 -3.65 6.99
N HIS A 125 -4.45 -4.95 6.90
CA HIS A 125 -5.61 -5.50 6.20
C HIS A 125 -6.56 -6.23 7.16
N ARG A 126 -7.87 -6.05 6.99
CA ARG A 126 -8.89 -6.77 7.78
C ARG A 126 -8.85 -8.28 7.53
N ALA A 127 -9.21 -9.14 8.49
CA ALA A 127 -9.07 -10.60 8.35
C ALA A 127 -7.61 -11.08 8.20
N THR A 128 -6.68 -10.33 8.81
CA THR A 128 -5.27 -10.71 9.00
C THR A 128 -4.88 -10.37 10.43
N ILE A 129 -3.67 -10.75 10.87
CA ILE A 129 -3.18 -10.39 12.21
C ILE A 129 -2.97 -8.88 12.42
N PHE A 130 -2.99 -8.09 11.34
CA PHE A 130 -2.83 -6.62 11.34
C PHE A 130 -4.15 -5.87 11.09
N GLN A 131 -5.28 -6.52 11.34
CA GLN A 131 -6.60 -5.94 11.11
C GLN A 131 -6.97 -4.78 12.03
N ASP A 132 -6.31 -4.64 13.19
CA ASP A 132 -6.62 -3.61 14.17
C ASP A 132 -5.38 -2.77 14.57
N PRO A 133 -5.56 -1.44 14.78
CA PRO A 133 -4.48 -0.55 15.15
C PRO A 133 -3.79 -0.89 16.48
N TRP A 134 -4.56 -1.28 17.51
CA TRP A 134 -4.03 -1.48 18.86
C TRP A 134 -3.01 -2.60 18.88
N ARG A 135 -3.38 -3.74 18.29
CA ARG A 135 -2.55 -4.95 18.26
C ARG A 135 -1.32 -4.73 17.39
N THR A 136 -1.49 -4.03 16.28
CA THR A 136 -0.37 -3.68 15.38
C THR A 136 0.67 -2.81 16.09
N VAL A 137 0.26 -1.82 16.90
CA VAL A 137 1.17 -1.01 17.73
C VAL A 137 1.89 -1.86 18.78
N GLN A 138 1.19 -2.80 19.42
CA GLN A 138 1.84 -3.71 20.38
C GLN A 138 2.86 -4.63 19.71
N PHE A 139 2.55 -5.18 18.53
CA PHE A 139 3.50 -5.98 17.76
C PHE A 139 4.72 -5.18 17.38
N LEU A 140 4.57 -3.91 16.98
CA LEU A 140 5.72 -3.08 16.64
C LEU A 140 6.61 -2.76 17.84
N THR A 141 6.07 -2.76 19.06
CA THR A 141 6.88 -2.65 20.29
C THR A 141 7.77 -3.88 20.47
N ARG A 142 7.28 -5.07 20.09
CA ARG A 142 8.01 -6.35 20.19
C ARG A 142 8.92 -6.62 19.00
N PHE A 143 8.54 -6.15 17.81
CA PHE A 143 9.22 -6.35 16.53
C PHE A 143 9.46 -4.99 15.86
N PRO A 144 10.36 -4.15 16.41
CA PRO A 144 10.57 -2.80 15.92
C PRO A 144 11.09 -2.73 14.48
N GLU A 145 11.68 -3.80 13.96
CA GLU A 145 12.17 -3.93 12.58
C GLU A 145 11.06 -4.13 11.54
N LEU A 146 9.82 -4.43 11.96
CA LEU A 146 8.70 -4.68 11.06
C LEU A 146 8.39 -3.44 10.22
N GLU A 147 8.30 -3.65 8.91
CA GLU A 147 7.86 -2.66 7.94
C GLU A 147 6.57 -3.12 7.27
N PHE A 148 5.71 -2.19 6.86
CA PHE A 148 4.36 -2.51 6.42
C PHE A 148 4.02 -2.00 5.03
N ASN A 149 3.01 -2.65 4.46
CA ASN A 149 2.17 -2.09 3.42
C ASN A 149 0.99 -1.39 4.11
N GLY A 150 0.91 -0.07 4.00
CA GLY A 150 -0.23 0.67 4.52
C GLY A 150 -1.39 0.60 3.53
N ASP A 151 -2.45 -0.10 3.87
CA ASP A 151 -3.78 0.14 3.32
C ASP A 151 -4.67 0.61 4.47
N PHE A 152 -4.76 1.93 4.64
CA PHE A 152 -5.52 2.48 5.75
C PHE A 152 -7.03 2.45 5.51
N SER A 153 -7.53 2.06 4.33
CA SER A 153 -8.98 1.91 4.09
C SER A 153 -9.59 0.85 5.00
N HIS A 154 -8.85 -0.23 5.29
CA HIS A 154 -9.30 -1.29 6.19
C HIS A 154 -9.46 -0.81 7.63
N TRP A 155 -8.53 0.00 8.15
CA TRP A 155 -8.64 0.56 9.49
C TRP A 155 -9.65 1.70 9.54
N TYR A 156 -9.64 2.57 8.54
CA TYR A 156 -10.49 3.76 8.49
C TYR A 156 -11.97 3.40 8.53
N THR A 157 -12.39 2.49 7.65
CA THR A 157 -13.76 1.97 7.61
C THR A 157 -13.98 0.92 8.70
N GLY A 158 -13.09 -0.06 8.84
CA GLY A 158 -13.33 -1.23 9.69
C GLY A 158 -13.31 -0.96 11.20
N THR A 159 -12.67 0.13 11.65
CA THR A 159 -12.59 0.52 13.07
C THR A 159 -13.26 1.86 13.36
N GLU A 160 -14.03 2.37 12.40
CA GLU A 160 -14.64 3.71 12.42
C GLU A 160 -13.62 4.77 12.90
N MET A 161 -12.52 4.96 12.17
CA MET A 161 -11.37 5.70 12.67
C MET A 161 -11.70 7.17 13.05
N VAL A 162 -12.75 7.75 12.49
CA VAL A 162 -13.24 9.08 12.85
C VAL A 162 -13.93 9.15 14.23
N TYR A 163 -14.52 8.04 14.69
CA TYR A 163 -15.26 8.00 15.95
C TYR A 163 -14.28 8.02 17.13
N GLY A 164 -14.45 8.98 18.06
CA GLY A 164 -13.49 9.22 19.15
C GLY A 164 -12.34 10.17 18.80
N GLY A 165 -12.38 10.80 17.62
CA GLY A 165 -11.40 11.80 17.15
C GLY A 165 -10.33 11.17 16.27
N PHE A 166 -10.31 11.56 15.00
CA PHE A 166 -9.35 11.07 14.03
C PHE A 166 -7.90 11.38 14.45
N GLU A 167 -7.67 12.58 14.98
CA GLU A 167 -6.37 13.07 15.42
C GLU A 167 -5.81 12.21 16.56
N ASN A 168 -6.65 11.80 17.51
CA ASN A 168 -6.25 10.90 18.60
C ASN A 168 -5.78 9.54 18.05
N LYS A 169 -6.51 9.00 17.07
CA LYS A 169 -6.14 7.72 16.44
C LYS A 169 -4.91 7.86 15.57
N LEU A 170 -4.75 8.98 14.85
CA LEU A 170 -3.57 9.30 14.06
C LEU A 170 -2.30 9.35 14.93
N GLU A 171 -2.36 10.06 16.07
CA GLU A 171 -1.26 10.11 17.04
C GLU A 171 -0.94 8.72 17.61
N PHE A 172 -1.96 7.94 17.96
CA PHE A 172 -1.77 6.60 18.50
C PHE A 172 -1.04 5.66 17.51
N ILE A 173 -1.36 5.71 16.22
CA ILE A 173 -0.75 4.84 15.20
C ILE A 173 0.54 5.41 14.60
N ARG A 174 0.98 6.59 15.02
CA ARG A 174 2.21 7.25 14.53
C ARG A 174 3.44 6.31 14.47
N PRO A 175 3.67 5.38 15.44
CA PRO A 175 4.74 4.39 15.31
C PRO A 175 4.63 3.51 14.06
N VAL A 176 3.42 3.08 13.69
CA VAL A 176 3.15 2.27 12.49
C VAL A 176 3.36 3.10 11.22
N LEU A 177 2.88 4.35 11.19
CA LEU A 177 3.12 5.28 10.07
C LEU A 177 4.63 5.45 9.82
N GLY A 178 5.41 5.52 10.90
CA GLY A 178 6.86 5.54 10.85
C GLY A 178 7.50 4.33 10.17
N ARG A 179 6.77 3.22 9.97
CA ARG A 179 7.26 1.93 9.47
C ARG A 179 6.65 1.50 8.13
N ILE A 180 5.91 2.39 7.48
CA ILE A 180 5.40 2.09 6.14
C ILE A 180 6.53 2.18 5.10
N GLY A 181 6.63 1.17 4.22
CA GLY A 181 7.53 1.14 3.06
C GLY A 181 6.80 0.98 1.72
N PHE A 182 5.54 0.56 1.77
CA PHE A 182 4.62 0.45 0.63
C PHE A 182 3.26 1.03 1.03
N LEU A 183 2.55 1.72 0.13
CA LEU A 183 1.16 2.13 0.35
C LEU A 183 0.25 1.58 -0.73
N HIS A 184 -0.83 0.93 -0.31
CA HIS A 184 -2.04 0.84 -1.10
C HIS A 184 -2.88 2.10 -0.84
N GLY A 185 -3.04 2.90 -1.89
CA GLY A 185 -3.57 4.25 -1.88
C GLY A 185 -5.08 4.35 -1.95
N ARG A 186 -5.82 3.29 -1.60
CA ARG A 186 -7.27 3.31 -1.61
C ARG A 186 -7.78 4.28 -0.54
N ILE A 187 -8.72 5.14 -0.90
CA ILE A 187 -9.42 6.02 0.05
C ILE A 187 -10.83 5.49 0.27
N GLY A 188 -11.18 5.32 1.55
CA GLY A 188 -12.51 4.98 2.02
C GLY A 188 -13.14 6.09 2.86
N ASN A 189 -14.40 5.92 3.19
CA ASN A 189 -15.12 6.67 4.22
C ASN A 189 -15.53 5.73 5.39
N PRO A 190 -16.18 6.22 6.45
CA PRO A 190 -16.54 5.37 7.59
C PRO A 190 -17.50 4.21 7.26
N GLY A 191 -18.21 4.25 6.14
CA GLY A 191 -19.16 3.20 5.72
C GLY A 191 -18.69 2.34 4.55
N CYS A 192 -17.67 2.75 3.79
CA CYS A 192 -17.25 2.09 2.56
C CYS A 192 -15.74 2.28 2.32
N MET A 193 -15.03 1.20 1.98
CA MET A 193 -13.57 1.23 1.86
C MET A 193 -13.05 1.84 0.56
N GLN A 194 -13.88 1.92 -0.46
CA GLN A 194 -13.53 2.53 -1.74
C GLN A 194 -14.64 3.49 -2.15
N VAL A 195 -14.32 4.77 -2.22
CA VAL A 195 -15.28 5.83 -2.59
C VAL A 195 -14.70 6.73 -3.66
N ASP A 196 -15.57 7.37 -4.44
CA ASP A 196 -15.17 8.45 -5.33
C ASP A 196 -14.62 9.66 -4.54
N VAL A 197 -13.37 10.02 -4.81
CA VAL A 197 -12.71 11.17 -4.20
C VAL A 197 -12.84 12.44 -5.05
N GLY A 198 -13.61 12.39 -6.14
CA GLY A 198 -13.79 13.49 -7.08
C GLY A 198 -12.46 13.88 -7.71
N ASP A 199 -12.15 15.18 -7.67
CA ASP A 199 -10.86 15.71 -8.09
C ASP A 199 -9.79 15.67 -7.00
N GLY A 200 -10.04 15.00 -5.86
CA GLY A 200 -9.11 14.94 -4.73
C GLY A 200 -9.17 16.16 -3.79
N GLY A 201 -10.17 17.03 -3.94
CA GLY A 201 -10.53 18.06 -2.97
C GLY A 201 -11.32 17.52 -1.78
N ALA A 202 -11.15 18.16 -0.62
CA ALA A 202 -11.78 17.74 0.64
C ALA A 202 -13.16 18.35 0.91
N GLU A 203 -13.64 19.27 0.05
CA GLU A 203 -14.97 19.87 0.20
C GLU A 203 -16.06 18.79 0.17
N GLY A 204 -16.80 18.65 1.27
CA GLY A 204 -17.78 17.58 1.47
C GLY A 204 -17.18 16.16 1.62
N ARG A 205 -15.85 16.03 1.66
CA ARG A 205 -15.11 14.76 1.73
C ARG A 205 -13.95 14.84 2.75
N PRO A 206 -14.22 15.03 4.05
CA PRO A 206 -13.16 15.21 5.07
C PRO A 206 -12.20 14.02 5.16
N TYR A 207 -12.64 12.82 4.78
CA TYR A 207 -11.78 11.63 4.70
C TYR A 207 -10.61 11.81 3.73
N VAL A 208 -10.74 12.62 2.67
CA VAL A 208 -9.61 12.87 1.76
C VAL A 208 -8.45 13.53 2.52
N ASP A 209 -8.72 14.51 3.39
CA ASP A 209 -7.70 15.16 4.22
C ASP A 209 -7.12 14.20 5.27
N HIS A 210 -7.95 13.32 5.84
CA HIS A 210 -7.48 12.30 6.77
C HIS A 210 -6.49 11.33 6.11
N PHE A 211 -6.78 10.86 4.90
CA PHE A 211 -5.85 10.01 4.14
C PHE A 211 -4.59 10.77 3.71
N ARG A 212 -4.71 12.05 3.32
CA ARG A 212 -3.54 12.91 3.06
C ARG A 212 -2.63 13.00 4.30
N ALA A 213 -3.20 13.14 5.50
CA ALA A 213 -2.43 13.14 6.75
C ALA A 213 -1.74 11.79 6.99
N LEU A 214 -2.46 10.67 6.87
CA LEU A 214 -1.90 9.32 7.01
C LEU A 214 -0.72 9.06 6.05
N TRP A 215 -0.88 9.44 4.78
CA TRP A 215 0.14 9.24 3.76
C TRP A 215 1.34 10.16 3.97
N THR A 216 1.11 11.44 4.29
CA THR A 216 2.19 12.40 4.56
C THR A 216 3.06 11.95 5.74
N GLU A 217 2.45 11.49 6.84
CA GLU A 217 3.19 10.98 8.00
C GLU A 217 3.94 9.67 7.68
N SER A 218 3.36 8.82 6.82
CA SER A 218 4.02 7.60 6.33
C SER A 218 5.26 7.90 5.49
N PHE A 219 5.15 8.85 4.55
CA PHE A 219 6.26 9.32 3.74
C PHE A 219 7.34 10.00 4.59
N LEU A 220 6.96 10.82 5.56
CA LEU A 220 7.89 11.46 6.49
C LEU A 220 8.66 10.42 7.32
N GLY A 221 7.96 9.38 7.80
CA GLY A 221 8.54 8.23 8.46
C GLY A 221 9.59 7.51 7.60
N PHE A 222 9.29 7.28 6.32
CA PHE A 222 10.23 6.71 5.36
C PHE A 222 11.46 7.60 5.14
N LEU A 223 11.27 8.91 4.95
CA LEU A 223 12.38 9.86 4.69
C LEU A 223 13.38 9.93 5.86
N ARG A 224 12.90 9.74 7.09
CA ARG A 224 13.74 9.73 8.31
C ARG A 224 14.52 8.42 8.51
N ARG A 225 14.24 7.37 7.74
CA ARG A 225 14.84 6.04 7.90
C ARG A 225 15.76 5.66 6.73
N ARG A 226 16.50 4.57 6.92
CA ARG A 226 17.26 3.87 5.86
C ARG A 226 16.65 2.48 5.60
N PRO A 227 15.59 2.40 4.78
CA PRO A 227 14.96 1.14 4.43
C PRO A 227 15.86 0.30 3.50
N LEU A 228 15.57 -1.01 3.43
CA LEU A 228 16.25 -1.93 2.51
C LEU A 228 16.03 -1.52 1.04
N LEU A 229 14.83 -1.01 0.74
CA LEU A 229 14.46 -0.45 -0.54
C LEU A 229 14.55 1.08 -0.49
N ASP A 230 15.51 1.68 -1.20
CA ASP A 230 15.69 3.15 -1.18
C ASP A 230 14.65 3.91 -2.03
N ARG A 231 13.45 3.34 -2.15
CA ARG A 231 12.28 3.92 -2.79
C ARG A 231 11.02 3.46 -2.06
N PHE A 232 10.06 4.35 -1.97
CA PHE A 232 8.72 4.13 -1.48
C PHE A 232 7.82 3.76 -2.65
N CYS A 233 7.09 2.65 -2.53
CA CYS A 233 6.14 2.21 -3.54
C CYS A 233 4.72 2.63 -3.14
N PHE A 234 3.99 3.23 -4.06
CA PHE A 234 2.58 3.58 -3.88
C PHE A 234 1.73 3.00 -5.01
N ALA A 235 0.67 2.26 -4.71
CA ALA A 235 -0.27 1.73 -5.70
C ALA A 235 -1.70 2.13 -5.35
N PRO A 236 -2.50 2.79 -6.22
CA PRO A 236 -3.85 3.22 -5.89
C PRO A 236 -4.81 2.10 -5.44
N GLU A 237 -4.63 0.90 -5.99
CA GLU A 237 -5.35 -0.33 -5.63
C GLU A 237 -6.89 -0.23 -5.59
N LEU A 238 -7.49 0.37 -6.64
CA LEU A 238 -8.95 0.40 -6.80
C LEU A 238 -9.45 -0.91 -7.43
N LEU A 239 -9.98 -1.80 -6.59
CA LEU A 239 -10.45 -3.13 -7.00
C LEU A 239 -11.86 -3.07 -7.59
N GLY A 240 -12.22 -4.13 -8.32
CA GLY A 240 -13.54 -4.27 -8.93
C GLY A 240 -14.66 -4.45 -7.90
N PRO A 241 -15.93 -4.22 -8.30
CA PRO A 241 -17.09 -4.30 -7.42
C PRO A 241 -17.34 -5.70 -6.83
N GLU A 242 -16.81 -6.76 -7.45
CA GLU A 242 -16.84 -8.13 -6.97
C GLU A 242 -16.15 -8.33 -5.61
N TYR A 243 -15.28 -7.39 -5.21
CA TYR A 243 -14.65 -7.38 -3.89
C TYR A 243 -15.51 -6.72 -2.80
N TYR A 244 -16.65 -6.12 -3.17
CA TYR A 244 -17.56 -5.41 -2.26
C TYR A 244 -16.93 -4.24 -1.49
N TYR A 245 -15.80 -3.70 -1.99
CA TYR A 245 -15.13 -2.56 -1.38
C TYR A 245 -15.70 -1.24 -1.88
N ALA A 246 -16.12 -1.20 -3.14
CA ALA A 246 -16.72 -0.05 -3.78
C ALA A 246 -18.25 -0.11 -3.74
N ARG A 247 -18.88 1.06 -3.75
CA ARG A 247 -20.32 1.17 -3.97
C ARG A 247 -20.66 0.96 -5.45
N VAL A 248 -21.83 0.36 -5.65
CA VAL A 248 -22.42 0.17 -6.96
C VAL A 248 -23.80 0.82 -6.96
N PHE A 249 -24.06 1.67 -7.95
CA PHE A 249 -25.33 2.34 -8.14
C PHE A 249 -25.96 1.85 -9.44
N GLU A 250 -27.15 1.25 -9.36
CA GLU A 250 -27.85 0.71 -10.54
C GLU A 250 -26.99 -0.24 -11.40
N GLY A 251 -26.16 -1.07 -10.75
CA GLY A 251 -25.26 -2.01 -11.42
C GLY A 251 -24.01 -1.40 -12.04
N ARG A 252 -23.71 -0.12 -11.75
CA ARG A 252 -22.51 0.58 -12.22
C ARG A 252 -21.59 0.95 -11.05
N GLU A 253 -20.29 0.85 -11.28
CA GLU A 253 -19.30 1.34 -10.32
C GLU A 253 -19.52 2.84 -10.05
N GLU A 254 -19.28 3.27 -8.81
CA GLU A 254 -19.45 4.67 -8.39
C GLU A 254 -18.60 5.66 -9.21
N SER A 255 -17.44 5.25 -9.69
CA SER A 255 -16.49 6.10 -10.41
C SER A 255 -15.68 5.34 -11.46
N ASP A 256 -15.06 6.07 -12.37
CA ASP A 256 -14.06 5.53 -13.29
C ASP A 256 -12.76 5.25 -12.53
N ARG A 257 -12.45 3.96 -12.31
CA ARG A 257 -11.27 3.53 -11.57
C ARG A 257 -9.95 3.93 -12.21
N TRP A 258 -9.87 4.10 -13.53
CA TRP A 258 -8.66 4.60 -14.17
C TRP A 258 -8.45 6.08 -13.82
N GLN A 259 -9.48 6.90 -14.00
CA GLN A 259 -9.40 8.33 -13.67
C GLN A 259 -9.13 8.57 -12.18
N GLN A 260 -9.82 7.83 -11.30
CA GLN A 260 -9.58 7.92 -9.86
C GLN A 260 -8.17 7.45 -9.48
N SER A 261 -7.62 6.43 -10.14
CA SER A 261 -6.23 6.00 -9.90
C SER A 261 -5.21 7.09 -10.22
N LEU A 262 -5.46 7.92 -11.26
CA LEU A 262 -4.62 9.07 -11.59
C LEU A 262 -4.73 10.18 -10.54
N VAL A 263 -5.93 10.44 -10.03
CA VAL A 263 -6.17 11.39 -8.93
C VAL A 263 -5.41 10.97 -7.67
N LEU A 264 -5.52 9.70 -7.27
CA LEU A 264 -4.81 9.16 -6.10
C LEU A 264 -3.29 9.22 -6.26
N ALA A 265 -2.77 8.92 -7.46
CA ALA A 265 -1.36 9.08 -7.76
C ALA A 265 -0.89 10.53 -7.65
N ARG A 266 -1.71 11.51 -8.07
CA ARG A 266 -1.40 12.93 -7.89
C ARG A 266 -1.39 13.32 -6.41
N ILE A 267 -2.40 12.91 -5.63
CA ILE A 267 -2.47 13.14 -4.18
C ILE A 267 -1.22 12.57 -3.49
N ALA A 268 -0.80 11.35 -3.83
CA ALA A 268 0.39 10.74 -3.23
C ALA A 268 1.65 11.56 -3.48
N ARG A 269 1.83 12.08 -4.70
CA ARG A 269 2.96 12.96 -5.04
C ARG A 269 2.90 14.28 -4.26
N GLU A 270 1.72 14.88 -4.11
CA GLU A 270 1.52 16.09 -3.30
C GLU A 270 1.88 15.84 -1.82
N CYS A 271 1.42 14.71 -1.25
CA CYS A 271 1.72 14.33 0.14
C CYS A 271 3.21 14.04 0.35
N PHE A 272 3.88 13.38 -0.61
CA PHE A 272 5.32 13.14 -0.55
C PHE A 272 6.12 14.44 -0.64
N ALA A 273 5.72 15.38 -1.52
CA ALA A 273 6.34 16.70 -1.60
C ALA A 273 6.21 17.49 -0.28
N GLU A 274 5.04 17.42 0.37
CA GLU A 274 4.83 18.00 1.69
C GLU A 274 5.71 17.34 2.77
N ALA A 275 5.76 16.00 2.81
CA ALA A 275 6.62 15.27 3.74
C ALA A 275 8.10 15.66 3.57
N ARG A 276 8.56 15.85 2.33
CA ARG A 276 9.93 16.34 2.05
C ARG A 276 10.15 17.75 2.60
N ARG A 277 9.22 18.68 2.39
CA ARG A 277 9.33 20.04 2.95
C ARG A 277 9.49 20.01 4.47
N ARG A 278 8.68 19.19 5.16
CA ARG A 278 8.79 19.01 6.62
C ARG A 278 10.15 18.44 7.01
N TRP A 279 10.58 17.38 6.35
CA TRP A 279 11.86 16.74 6.62
C TRP A 279 13.06 17.68 6.43
N THR A 280 13.06 18.50 5.37
CA THR A 280 14.14 19.48 5.11
C THR A 280 14.16 20.65 6.08
N CYS A 281 13.01 21.00 6.68
CA CYS A 281 12.97 22.05 7.72
C CYS A 281 13.43 21.53 9.09
N GLU A 282 13.42 20.21 9.31
CA GLU A 282 13.87 19.56 10.55
C GLU A 282 15.37 19.22 10.56
N ALA A 283 15.98 19.12 9.37
CA ALA A 283 17.39 18.76 9.16
C ALA A 283 18.31 19.99 9.21
#